data_AF-A0A9Q9F1S6-F1
#
_entry.id   AF-A0A9Q9F1S6-F1
#
_cell.length_a   1.000
_cell.length_b   1.000
_cell.length_c   1.000
_cell.angle_alpha   90.00
_cell.angle_beta   90.00
_cell.angle_gamma   90.00
#
_symmetry.space_group_name_H-M   'P 1'
#
loop_
_entity.id
_entity.type
_entity.pdbx_description
1 polymer ?
#
loop_
_entity_poly.entity_id
_entity_poly.type
_entity_poly.pdbx_seq_one_letter_code
_entity_poly.pdbx_strand_id
1 'polypeptide(L)'
;MKDFLVRNIEDHHYIQIQSLAREKNISMNELIKIILTRALVEGETDSLKRQMINHMNEQNTTTNQLIDVIAKLIENIDSLNKVINHYMR
;
A
#
# COMPACT_ATOMS: atom_id res chain seq x y z
N MET A 1 24.62 1.99 -10.29
CA MET A 1 23.81 3.12 -10.81
C MET A 1 24.58 3.69 -11.99
N LYS A 2 24.01 3.70 -13.22
CA LYS A 2 24.71 4.28 -14.39
C LYS A 2 24.89 5.78 -14.16
N ASP A 3 26.01 6.34 -14.60
CA ASP A 3 26.17 7.79 -14.64
C ASP A 3 25.14 8.37 -15.62
N PHE A 4 24.38 9.36 -15.17
CA PHE A 4 23.38 10.06 -15.98
C PHE A 4 23.66 11.56 -15.92
N LEU A 5 23.45 12.22 -17.07
CA LEU A 5 23.65 13.65 -17.20
C LEU A 5 22.29 14.33 -17.27
N VAL A 6 22.00 15.16 -16.28
CA VAL A 6 20.81 16.03 -16.30
C VAL A 6 21.19 17.31 -17.02
N ARG A 7 20.56 17.55 -18.18
CA ARG A 7 20.76 18.76 -19.00
C ARG A 7 19.54 19.68 -18.88
N ASN A 8 19.71 20.93 -19.28
CA ASN A 8 18.64 21.93 -19.33
C ASN A 8 17.95 22.16 -17.97
N ILE A 9 18.71 22.14 -16.88
CA ILE A 9 18.22 22.59 -15.58
C ILE A 9 18.15 24.11 -15.63
N GLU A 10 17.00 24.67 -15.28
CA GLU A 10 16.86 26.13 -15.16
C GLU A 10 17.82 26.68 -14.11
N ASP A 11 18.44 27.84 -14.39
CA ASP A 11 19.49 28.42 -13.56
C ASP A 11 19.07 28.58 -12.10
N HIS A 12 17.81 28.96 -11.87
CA HIS A 12 17.28 29.15 -10.52
C HIS A 12 17.20 27.82 -9.74
N HIS A 13 16.82 26.71 -10.38
CA HIS A 13 16.81 25.37 -9.78
C HIS A 13 18.25 24.88 -9.51
N TYR A 14 19.17 25.13 -10.43
CA TYR A 14 20.58 24.81 -10.24
C TYR A 14 21.16 25.52 -9.00
N ILE A 15 20.89 26.83 -8.86
CA ILE A 15 21.34 27.62 -7.71
C ILE A 15 20.74 27.09 -6.40
N GLN A 16 19.45 26.73 -6.38
CA GLN A 16 18.79 26.16 -5.21
C GLN A 16 19.42 24.83 -4.78
N ILE A 17 19.62 23.90 -5.72
CA ILE A 17 20.24 22.60 -5.44
C ILE A 17 21.69 22.80 -4.96
N GLN A 18 22.43 23.74 -5.56
CA GLN A 18 23.80 24.04 -5.15
C GLN A 18 23.85 24.62 -3.74
N SER A 19 22.94 25.54 -3.41
CA SER A 19 22.83 26.13 -2.08
C SER A 19 22.50 25.07 -1.04
N LEU A 20 21.55 24.18 -1.33
CA LEU A 20 21.15 23.11 -0.43
C LEU A 20 22.28 22.09 -0.21
N ALA A 21 23.05 21.76 -1.25
CA ALA A 21 24.20 20.87 -1.14
C ALA A 21 25.28 21.46 -0.22
N ARG A 22 25.53 22.77 -0.33
CA ARG A 22 26.45 23.50 0.56
C ARG A 22 25.95 23.52 2.01
N GLU A 23 24.68 23.80 2.24
CA GLU A 23 24.08 23.78 3.59
C GLU A 23 24.22 22.41 4.25
N LYS A 24 24.03 21.33 3.48
CA LYS A 24 24.15 19.95 3.95
C LYS A 24 25.59 19.42 3.97
N ASN A 25 26.57 20.22 3.57
CA ASN A 25 27.99 19.85 3.46
C ASN A 25 28.22 18.55 2.67
N ILE A 26 27.53 18.41 1.53
CA ILE A 26 27.68 17.28 0.60
C ILE A 26 27.87 17.78 -0.83
N SER A 27 28.34 16.91 -1.73
CA SER A 27 28.42 17.27 -3.15
C SER A 27 27.03 17.38 -3.78
N MET A 28 26.93 18.22 -4.80
CA MET A 28 25.69 18.39 -5.56
C MET A 28 25.23 17.08 -6.20
N ASN A 29 26.18 16.24 -6.63
CA ASN A 29 25.89 14.91 -7.16
C ASN A 29 25.33 13.96 -6.11
N GLU A 30 25.83 13.99 -4.86
CA GLU A 30 25.26 13.22 -3.76
C GLU A 30 23.85 13.69 -3.42
N LEU A 31 23.61 15.00 -3.39
CA LEU A 31 22.28 15.53 -3.15
C LEU A 31 21.28 15.09 -4.23
N ILE A 32 21.66 15.16 -5.51
CA ILE A 32 20.82 14.68 -6.62
C ILE A 32 20.53 13.18 -6.48
N LYS A 33 21.54 12.36 -6.14
CA LYS A 33 21.33 10.92 -5.89
C LYS A 33 20.34 10.68 -4.75
N ILE A 34 20.43 11.44 -3.66
CA ILE A 34 19.50 11.34 -2.54
C ILE A 34 18.07 11.70 -2.99
N ILE A 35 17.90 12.82 -3.70
CA ILE A 35 16.59 13.27 -4.18
C ILE A 35 15.96 12.21 -5.10
N LEU A 36 16.70 11.70 -6.07
CA LEU A 36 16.19 10.69 -6.99
C LEU A 36 15.89 9.37 -6.29
N THR A 37 16.72 8.96 -5.34
CA THR A 37 16.46 7.76 -4.53
C THR A 37 15.19 7.92 -3.72
N ARG A 38 14.98 9.09 -3.10
CA ARG A 38 13.74 9.37 -2.35
C ARG A 38 12.52 9.34 -3.26
N ALA A 39 12.58 9.95 -4.44
CA ALA A 39 11.49 9.93 -5.41
C ALA A 39 11.13 8.50 -5.85
N LEU A 40 12.12 7.63 -6.05
CA LEU A 40 11.90 6.21 -6.34
C LEU A 40 11.21 5.49 -5.18
N VAL A 41 11.73 5.67 -3.96
CA VAL A 41 11.16 5.05 -2.75
C VAL A 41 9.74 5.54 -2.49
N GLU A 42 9.44 6.83 -2.70
CA GLU A 42 8.08 7.38 -2.58
C GLU A 42 7.13 6.71 -3.58
N GLY A 43 7.55 6.56 -4.84
CA GLY A 43 6.77 5.86 -5.86
C GLY A 43 6.50 4.39 -5.53
N GLU A 44 7.52 3.67 -5.05
CA GLU A 44 7.39 2.28 -4.59
C GLU A 44 6.47 2.17 -3.37
N THR A 45 6.61 3.10 -2.42
CA THR A 45 5.77 3.16 -1.21
C THR A 45 4.30 3.37 -1.56
N ASP A 46 3.99 4.26 -2.49
CA ASP A 46 2.61 4.48 -2.92
C ASP A 46 2.04 3.29 -3.71
N SER A 47 2.89 2.58 -4.46
CA SER A 47 2.50 1.31 -5.08
C SER A 47 2.14 0.25 -4.03
N LEU A 48 2.98 0.09 -3.00
CA LEU A 48 2.73 -0.84 -1.88
C LEU A 48 1.45 -0.46 -1.11
N LYS A 49 1.22 0.83 -0.83
CA LYS A 49 -0.04 1.29 -0.20
C LYS A 49 -1.26 0.87 -1.02
N ARG A 50 -1.23 1.07 -2.35
CA ARG A 50 -2.33 0.64 -3.22
C ARG A 50 -2.55 -0.87 -3.19
N GLN A 51 -1.47 -1.65 -3.22
CA GLN A 51 -1.56 -3.11 -3.11
C GLN A 51 -2.15 -3.54 -1.78
N MET A 52 -1.74 -2.93 -0.66
CA MET A 52 -2.29 -3.22 0.67
C MET A 52 -3.79 -2.90 0.75
N ILE A 53 -4.22 -1.75 0.22
CA ILE A 53 -5.64 -1.38 0.17
C ILE A 53 -6.45 -2.42 -0.61
N ASN A 54 -5.94 -2.88 -1.75
CA ASN A 54 -6.60 -3.93 -2.54
C ASN A 54 -6.71 -5.25 -1.77
N HIS A 55 -5.62 -5.70 -1.12
CA HIS A 55 -5.65 -6.90 -0.29
C HIS A 55 -6.63 -6.78 0.88
N MET A 56 -6.71 -5.63 1.54
CA MET A 56 -7.68 -5.39 2.61
C MET A 56 -9.13 -5.46 2.10
N ASN A 57 -9.40 -4.94 0.91
CA ASN A 57 -10.73 -5.02 0.30
C ASN A 57 -11.11 -6.45 -0.07
N GLU A 58 -10.17 -7.23 -0.60
CA GLU A 58 -10.36 -8.67 -0.89
C GLU A 58 -10.60 -9.48 0.40
N GLN A 59 -9.83 -9.21 1.45
CA GLN A 59 -10.02 -9.82 2.76
C GLN A 59 -11.40 -9.47 3.33
N ASN A 60 -11.80 -8.21 3.30
CA ASN A 60 -13.11 -7.77 3.78
C ASN A 60 -14.26 -8.47 3.03
N THR A 61 -14.12 -8.60 1.70
CA THR A 61 -15.08 -9.33 0.86
C THR A 61 -15.17 -10.81 1.28
N THR A 62 -14.02 -11.46 1.47
CA THR A 62 -13.95 -12.86 1.90
C THR A 62 -14.55 -13.06 3.29
N THR A 63 -14.27 -12.14 4.23
CA THR A 63 -14.83 -12.17 5.58
C THR A 63 -16.34 -12.05 5.57
N ASN A 64 -16.91 -11.14 4.77
CA ASN A 64 -18.36 -11.00 4.66
C ASN A 64 -19.02 -12.27 4.08
N GLN A 65 -18.40 -12.90 3.08
CA GLN A 65 -18.88 -14.18 2.54
C GLN A 65 -18.85 -15.29 3.61
N LEU A 66 -17.83 -15.33 4.46
CA LEU A 66 -17.76 -16.30 5.56
C LEU A 66 -18.86 -16.05 6.60
N ILE A 67 -19.15 -14.79 6.94
CA ILE A 67 -20.25 -14.43 7.84
C ILE A 67 -21.59 -14.94 7.29
N ASP A 68 -21.85 -14.74 5.99
CA ASP A 68 -23.08 -15.22 5.34
C ASP A 68 -23.20 -16.75 5.38
N VAL A 69 -22.09 -17.47 5.17
CA VAL A 69 -22.06 -18.94 5.27
C VAL A 69 -22.36 -19.39 6.70
N ILE A 70 -21.76 -18.74 7.71
CA ILE A 70 -22.00 -19.05 9.11
C ILE A 70 -23.47 -18.83 9.47
N ALA A 71 -24.08 -17.72 9.03
CA ALA A 71 -25.49 -17.43 9.27
C ALA A 71 -26.40 -18.55 8.73
N LYS A 72 -26.16 -19.01 7.50
CA LYS A 72 -26.91 -20.14 6.89
C LYS A 72 -26.71 -21.45 7.65
N LEU A 73 -25.51 -21.70 8.17
CA LEU A 73 -25.26 -22.90 8.98
C LEU A 73 -26.04 -22.87 10.29
N ILE A 74 -26.13 -21.70 10.95
CA ILE A 74 -26.94 -21.52 12.15
C ILE A 74 -28.42 -21.81 11.85
N GLU A 75 -28.97 -21.23 10.78
CA GLU A 75 -30.37 -21.48 10.37
C GLU A 75 -30.64 -22.97 10.12
N ASN A 76 -29.71 -23.67 9.48
CA ASN A 76 -29.83 -25.11 9.22
C ASN A 76 -29.81 -25.92 10.52
N ILE A 77 -28.92 -25.58 11.46
CA ILE A 77 -28.86 -26.23 12.78
C ILE A 77 -30.16 -26.03 13.54
N ASP A 78 -30.71 -24.81 13.53
CA ASP A 78 -32.00 -24.52 14.18
C ASP A 78 -33.15 -25.31 13.55
N SER A 79 -33.14 -25.47 12.23
CA SER A 79 -34.11 -26.30 11.51
C SER A 79 -34.00 -27.78 11.92
N LEU A 80 -32.79 -28.33 11.96
CA LEU A 80 -32.54 -29.70 12.40
C LEU A 80 -32.99 -29.91 13.85
N ASN A 81 -32.69 -28.97 14.74
CA ASN A 81 -33.14 -29.02 16.14
C ASN A 81 -34.66 -29.06 16.26
N LYS A 82 -35.39 -28.27 15.44
CA LYS A 82 -36.86 -28.31 15.41
C LYS A 82 -37.38 -29.67 14.96
N VAL A 83 -36.77 -30.27 13.93
CA VAL A 83 -37.14 -31.60 13.42
C VAL A 83 -36.90 -32.67 14.48
N ILE A 84 -35.73 -32.69 15.13
CA ILE A 84 -35.40 -33.63 16.20
C ILE A 84 -36.41 -33.51 17.35
N ASN A 85 -36.69 -32.27 17.79
CA ASN A 85 -37.66 -32.02 18.88
C ASN A 85 -39.09 -32.45 18.53
N HIS A 86 -39.46 -32.46 17.25
CA HIS A 86 -40.76 -32.98 16.80
C HIS A 86 -40.84 -34.50 16.96
N TYR A 87 -39.77 -35.23 16.64
CA TYR A 87 -39.74 -36.71 16.73
C TYR A 87 -39.47 -37.26 18.14
N MET A 88 -38.96 -36.44 19.06
CA MET A 88 -38.76 -36.83 20.46
C MET A 88 -40.00 -36.64 21.35
N ARG A 89 -41.09 -36.09 20.82
CA ARG A 89 -42.40 -35.96 21.48
C ARG A 89 -43.33 -37.09 21.06
#